data_AF-A0A9P7WSX3-F1
#
_entry.id   AF-A0A9P7WSX3-F1
#
_cell.length_a   1.000
_cell.length_b   1.000
_cell.length_c   1.000
_cell.angle_alpha   90.00
_cell.angle_beta   90.00
_cell.angle_gamma   90.00
#
_symmetry.space_group_name_H-M   'P 1'
#
loop_
_entity.id
_entity.type
_entity.pdbx_description
1 polymer ?
#
loop_
_entity_poly.entity_id
_entity_poly.type
_entity_poly.pdbx_seq_one_letter_code
_entity_poly.pdbx_strand_id
1 'polypeptide(L)'
;MDGNIIQKPGSAGSVQWLTFSGGRPEDVLLFAQGVHRFAFAHGRQNDDVWMANYAYGCLSGDALSRFNDLDAEVKKDWLKLRPAVFTWFT
;
A
#
# COMPACT_ATOMS: atom_id res chain seq x y z
N MET A 1 4.47 0.63 29.73
CA MET A 1 3.00 0.72 29.76
C MET A 1 2.60 1.55 28.56
N ASP A 2 2.10 0.84 27.55
CA ASP A 2 1.95 1.27 26.18
C ASP A 2 0.87 2.35 26.01
N GLY A 3 1.26 3.42 25.31
CA GLY A 3 0.38 4.52 24.93
C GLY A 3 -0.57 4.09 23.83
N ASN A 4 -1.75 3.62 24.25
CA ASN A 4 -2.86 3.22 23.42
C ASN A 4 -3.43 4.44 22.66
N ILE A 5 -3.22 4.52 21.34
CA ILE A 5 -3.88 5.53 20.52
C ILE A 5 -5.30 5.02 20.21
N ILE A 6 -6.27 5.62 20.90
CA ILE A 6 -7.70 5.39 20.77
C ILE A 6 -8.15 5.60 19.31
N GLN A 7 -8.60 4.54 18.63
CA GLN A 7 -9.52 4.66 17.49
C GLN A 7 -10.97 4.62 18.01
N LYS A 8 -11.74 5.68 17.68
CA LYS A 8 -13.17 5.80 17.99
C LYS A 8 -13.99 4.85 17.10
N PRO A 9 -15.07 4.22 17.58
CA PRO A 9 -15.79 3.21 16.79
C PRO A 9 -16.73 3.89 15.79
N GLY A 10 -16.35 3.89 14.51
CA GLY A 10 -17.27 4.09 13.40
C GLY A 10 -17.97 2.76 13.08
N SER A 11 -19.29 2.76 13.17
CA SER A 11 -20.26 1.81 12.58
C SER A 11 -19.71 0.47 12.07
N ALA A 12 -19.98 -0.61 12.81
CA ALA A 12 -19.92 -2.02 12.36
C ALA A 12 -18.78 -2.40 11.40
N GLY A 13 -17.58 -2.62 11.95
CA GLY A 13 -16.73 -3.75 11.55
C GLY A 13 -16.00 -3.69 10.21
N SER A 14 -15.78 -2.53 9.59
CA SER A 14 -14.82 -2.43 8.49
C SER A 14 -13.42 -2.22 9.04
N VAL A 15 -12.54 -3.20 8.83
CA VAL A 15 -11.11 -2.97 8.99
C VAL A 15 -10.74 -1.84 8.03
N GLN A 16 -10.26 -0.70 8.56
CA GLN A 16 -9.79 0.41 7.73
C GLN A 16 -8.45 0.01 7.11
N TRP A 17 -8.51 -0.64 5.97
CA TRP A 17 -7.36 -0.93 5.15
C TRP A 17 -6.90 0.34 4.43
N LEU A 18 -5.59 0.51 4.30
CA LEU A 18 -5.04 1.46 3.34
C LEU A 18 -5.64 1.15 1.97
N THR A 19 -6.21 2.16 1.30
CA THR A 19 -6.79 2.02 -0.04
C THR A 19 -6.22 3.10 -0.93
N PHE A 20 -5.73 2.72 -2.10
CA PHE A 20 -5.17 3.62 -3.10
C PHE A 20 -5.81 3.34 -4.46
N SER A 21 -6.48 4.36 -5.02
CA SER A 21 -7.14 4.28 -6.33
C SER A 21 -6.33 4.90 -7.47
N GLY A 22 -5.28 5.67 -7.15
CA GLY A 22 -4.52 6.40 -8.16
C GLY A 22 -5.15 7.73 -8.61
N GLY A 23 -6.15 8.24 -7.89
CA GLY A 23 -6.92 9.41 -8.33
C GLY A 23 -6.18 10.75 -8.26
N ARG A 24 -5.13 10.89 -7.43
CA ARG A 24 -4.39 12.14 -7.26
C ARG A 24 -2.88 11.90 -7.09
N PRO A 25 -2.01 12.71 -7.71
CA PRO A 25 -0.55 12.54 -7.60
C PRO A 25 0.00 12.62 -6.18
N GLU A 26 -0.57 13.49 -5.34
CA GLU A 26 -0.15 13.63 -3.94
C GLU A 26 -0.38 12.37 -3.10
N ASP A 27 -1.32 11.50 -3.52
CA ASP A 27 -1.68 10.29 -2.80
C ASP A 27 -0.64 9.17 -2.98
N VAL A 28 0.22 9.24 -4.00
CA VAL A 28 1.25 8.23 -4.29
C VAL A 28 2.29 8.15 -3.16
N LEU A 29 2.77 9.32 -2.72
CA LEU A 29 3.74 9.41 -1.63
C LEU A 29 3.15 8.91 -0.30
N LEU A 30 1.90 9.27 -0.04
CA LEU A 30 1.17 8.84 1.15
C LEU A 30 0.93 7.33 1.13
N PHE A 31 0.60 6.76 -0.03
CA PHE A 31 0.45 5.33 -0.21
C PHE A 31 1.77 4.58 0.07
N ALA A 32 2.87 4.99 -0.55
CA ALA A 32 4.17 4.37 -0.35
C ALA A 32 4.63 4.47 1.12
N GLN A 33 4.40 5.61 1.77
CA GLN A 33 4.67 5.78 3.19
C GLN A 33 3.79 4.88 4.06
N GLY A 34 2.50 4.73 3.73
CA GLY A 34 1.56 3.85 4.41
C GLY A 34 2.00 2.38 4.37
N VAL A 35 2.36 1.88 3.20
CA VAL A 35 2.92 0.53 3.00
C VAL A 35 4.16 0.32 3.87
N HIS A 36 5.10 1.27 3.85
CA HIS A 36 6.34 1.16 4.62
C HIS A 36 6.09 1.18 6.14
N ARG A 37 5.20 2.05 6.64
CA ARG A 37 4.84 2.09 8.07
C ARG A 37 4.19 0.79 8.52
N PHE A 38 3.29 0.23 7.71
CA PHE A 38 2.63 -1.02 8.03
C PHE A 38 3.63 -2.19 8.06
N ALA A 39 4.54 -2.26 7.09
CA ALA A 39 5.61 -3.25 7.06
C ALA A 39 6.54 -3.14 8.27
N PHE A 40 6.95 -1.92 8.64
CA PHE A 40 7.77 -1.67 9.82
C PHE A 40 7.10 -2.14 11.12
N ALA A 41 5.80 -1.84 11.29
CA ALA A 41 5.02 -2.30 12.45
C ALA A 41 4.96 -3.84 12.59
N HIS A 42 5.14 -4.57 11.49
CA HIS A 42 5.14 -6.04 11.45
C HIS A 42 6.54 -6.66 11.35
N GLY A 43 7.61 -5.86 11.41
CA GLY A 43 8.99 -6.34 11.26
C GLY A 43 9.31 -6.85 9.85
N ARG A 44 8.60 -6.37 8.83
CA ARG A 44 8.68 -6.79 7.42
C ARG A 44 9.21 -5.70 6.50
N GLN A 45 9.82 -4.64 7.03
CA GLN A 45 10.29 -3.49 6.27
C GLN A 45 11.38 -3.80 5.21
N ASN A 46 12.01 -4.97 5.29
CA ASN A 46 13.02 -5.43 4.33
C ASN A 46 12.55 -6.67 3.53
N ASP A 47 11.26 -7.03 3.63
CA ASP A 47 10.67 -8.19 2.95
C ASP A 47 9.87 -7.69 1.75
N ASP A 48 10.56 -7.49 0.63
CA ASP A 48 9.99 -6.85 -0.56
C ASP A 48 8.79 -7.62 -1.13
N VAL A 49 8.80 -8.95 -1.03
CA VAL A 49 7.69 -9.80 -1.46
C VAL A 49 6.48 -9.57 -0.56
N TRP A 50 6.67 -9.56 0.76
CA TRP A 50 5.59 -9.29 1.70
C TRP A 50 5.02 -7.88 1.50
N MET A 51 5.89 -6.88 1.33
CA MET A 51 5.49 -5.49 1.09
C MET A 51 4.71 -5.33 -0.21
N ALA A 52 5.14 -6.00 -1.29
CA ALA A 52 4.41 -5.99 -2.57
C ALA A 52 3.02 -6.63 -2.44
N ASN A 53 2.92 -7.75 -1.73
CA ASN A 53 1.64 -8.41 -1.47
C ASN A 53 0.69 -7.53 -0.65
N TYR A 54 1.21 -6.86 0.38
CA TYR A 54 0.42 -5.90 1.15
C TYR A 54 -0.04 -4.72 0.29
N ALA A 55 0.89 -4.13 -0.48
CA ALA A 55 0.59 -3.01 -1.38
C ALA A 55 -0.50 -3.40 -2.38
N TYR A 56 -0.42 -4.59 -2.99
CA TYR A 56 -1.44 -5.12 -3.89
C TYR A 56 -2.83 -5.18 -3.24
N GLY A 57 -2.92 -5.69 -2.01
CA GLY A 57 -4.17 -5.74 -1.24
C GLY A 57 -4.77 -4.36 -0.92
N CYS A 58 -3.98 -3.29 -1.05
CA CYS A 58 -4.41 -1.91 -0.84
C CYS A 58 -4.81 -1.20 -2.14
N LEU A 59 -4.63 -1.82 -3.32
CA LEU A 59 -4.96 -1.20 -4.60
C LEU A 59 -6.45 -1.32 -4.92
N SER A 60 -7.00 -0.29 -5.57
CA SER A 60 -8.38 -0.25 -6.06
C SER A 60 -8.44 0.54 -7.37
N GLY A 61 -9.59 0.47 -8.07
CA GLY A 61 -9.85 1.29 -9.27
C GLY A 61 -8.72 1.22 -10.31
N ASP A 62 -8.31 2.38 -10.81
CA ASP A 62 -7.29 2.52 -11.86
C ASP A 62 -5.92 1.99 -11.43
N ALA A 63 -5.54 2.16 -10.16
CA ALA A 63 -4.30 1.62 -9.62
C ALA A 63 -4.26 0.09 -9.67
N LEU A 64 -5.37 -0.58 -9.36
CA LEU A 64 -5.48 -2.04 -9.47
C LEU A 64 -5.46 -2.47 -10.94
N SER A 65 -6.13 -1.73 -11.83
CA SER A 65 -6.11 -2.03 -13.28
C SER A 65 -4.68 -2.00 -13.82
N ARG A 66 -3.92 -0.92 -13.57
CA ARG A 66 -2.52 -0.81 -14.03
C ARG A 66 -1.61 -1.84 -13.39
N PHE A 67 -1.83 -2.17 -12.13
CA PHE A 67 -1.09 -3.24 -11.47
C PHE A 67 -1.24 -4.58 -12.18
N ASN A 68 -2.45 -4.92 -12.64
CA ASN A 68 -2.71 -6.19 -13.32
C ASN A 68 -1.98 -6.33 -14.67
N ASP A 69 -1.58 -5.22 -15.29
CA ASP A 69 -0.82 -5.22 -16.55
C ASP A 69 0.68 -5.41 -16.34
N LEU A 70 1.18 -5.38 -15.11
CA LEU A 70 2.60 -5.57 -14.82
C LEU A 70 3.07 -7.02 -14.99
N ASP A 71 4.35 -7.17 -15.31
CA ASP A 71 5.04 -8.45 -15.24
C ASP A 71 5.05 -9.02 -13.82
N ALA A 72 5.03 -10.36 -13.73
CA ALA A 72 5.02 -11.07 -12.46
C ALA A 72 6.22 -10.72 -11.56
N GLU A 73 7.37 -10.39 -12.16
CA GLU A 73 8.56 -9.97 -11.43
C GLU A 73 8.40 -8.59 -10.77
N VAL A 74 7.65 -7.67 -11.39
CA VAL A 74 7.39 -6.34 -10.81
C VAL A 74 6.33 -6.46 -9.71
N LYS A 75 5.29 -7.28 -9.93
CA LYS A 75 4.19 -7.49 -8.97
C LYS A 75 4.66 -8.08 -7.63
N LYS A 76 5.77 -8.81 -7.60
CA LYS A 76 6.27 -9.55 -6.44
C LYS A 76 7.43 -8.84 -5.72
N ASP A 77 7.82 -7.66 -6.16
CA ASP A 77 9.01 -6.97 -5.66
C ASP A 77 8.66 -5.51 -5.40
N TRP A 78 8.64 -5.12 -4.12
CA TRP A 78 8.30 -3.75 -3.72
C TRP A 78 9.26 -2.70 -4.28
N LEU A 79 10.55 -3.02 -4.43
CA LEU A 79 11.53 -2.10 -4.98
C LEU A 79 11.28 -1.81 -6.46
N LYS A 80 10.74 -2.77 -7.21
CA LYS A 80 10.30 -2.60 -8.61
C LYS A 80 8.90 -1.98 -8.71
N LEU A 81 8.00 -2.36 -7.81
CA LEU A 81 6.61 -1.90 -7.82
C LEU A 81 6.49 -0.42 -7.47
N ARG A 82 7.18 0.05 -6.43
CA ARG A 82 7.13 1.44 -5.98
C ARG A 82 7.43 2.47 -7.09
N PRO A 83 8.52 2.37 -7.87
CA PRO A 83 8.78 3.32 -8.97
C PRO A 83 7.78 3.20 -10.13
N ALA A 84 7.22 2.01 -10.38
CA ALA A 84 6.16 1.83 -11.37
C ALA A 84 4.89 2.60 -10.96
N VAL A 85 4.46 2.46 -9.70
CA VAL A 85 3.32 3.19 -9.14
C VAL A 85 3.55 4.70 -9.20
N PHE A 86 4.78 5.15 -8.93
CA PHE A 86 5.16 6.56 -9.08
C PHE A 86 4.96 7.06 -10.51
N THR A 87 5.59 6.40 -11.48
CA THR A 87 5.53 6.77 -12.91
C THR A 87 4.11 6.88 -13.45
N TRP A 88 3.17 6.12 -12.91
CA TRP A 88 1.80 6.09 -13.38
C TRP A 88 0.95 7.27 -12.93
N PHE A 89 1.24 7.80 -11.75
CA PHE A 89 0.35 8.68 -11.02
C PHE A 89 1.01 10.02 -10.67
N THR A 90 2.24 10.26 -11.10
CA THR A 90 2.92 11.56 -11.08
C THR A 90 3.23 12.01 -12.50
#